data_AF-Q4KVG3-F1
#
_entry.id   AF-Q4KVG3-F1
#
_cell.length_a   1.000
_cell.length_b   1.000
_cell.length_c   1.000
_cell.angle_alpha   90.00
_cell.angle_beta   90.00
_cell.angle_gamma   90.00
#
_symmetry.space_group_name_H-M   'P 1'
#
loop_
_entity.id
_entity.type
_entity.pdbx_description
1 polymer ?
#
loop_
_entity_poly.entity_id
_entity_poly.type
_entity_poly.pdbx_seq_one_letter_code
_entity_poly.pdbx_strand_id
1 'polypeptide(L)'
;HINIVVIGHVDSGKSTTTGHLIYKCGGIDSRTIEKFEKEAAELGKGSFKYAWVLDKLKAERERGITIDIALWKFQTSKYEVTVIDAPGHRDFIKNMITGTSQADCAILIIASGTGEFEAGISKDGQTREHALLAFTLGVRQLIVALNKMDTCKWAEERYNEIVKETSNFIKKVGYNPKGVPFVPISGFNGDNMLEASTNCP
;
A
#
# COMPACT_ATOMS: atom_id res chain seq x y z
N HIS A 1 -8.39 -9.01 -17.47
CA HIS A 1 -7.17 -8.34 -17.03
C HIS A 1 -7.59 -7.13 -16.20
N ILE A 2 -6.92 -6.86 -15.07
CA ILE A 2 -7.23 -5.71 -14.19
C ILE A 2 -5.91 -5.06 -13.78
N ASN A 3 -5.83 -3.74 -13.89
CA ASN A 3 -4.72 -2.95 -13.39
C ASN A 3 -5.08 -2.32 -12.03
N ILE A 4 -4.23 -2.54 -11.03
CA ILE A 4 -4.44 -2.06 -9.66
C ILE A 4 -3.29 -1.14 -9.28
N VAL A 5 -3.57 0.09 -8.88
CA VAL A 5 -2.55 1.00 -8.34
C VAL A 5 -2.56 1.01 -6.82
N VAL A 6 -1.38 0.96 -6.21
CA VAL A 6 -1.21 1.08 -4.76
C VAL A 6 -0.81 2.51 -4.42
N ILE A 7 -1.64 3.20 -3.64
CA ILE A 7 -1.49 4.62 -3.31
C ILE A 7 -1.55 4.84 -1.79
N GLY A 8 -1.03 5.95 -1.30
CA GLY A 8 -0.98 6.26 0.13
C GLY A 8 0.21 7.12 0.53
N HIS A 9 0.22 7.59 1.78
CA HIS A 9 1.27 8.46 2.32
C HIS A 9 2.66 7.80 2.32
N VAL A 10 3.74 8.59 2.41
CA VAL A 10 5.07 8.06 2.76
C VAL A 10 4.97 7.27 4.07
N ASP A 11 5.77 6.21 4.20
CA ASP A 11 5.82 5.30 5.36
C ASP A 11 4.54 4.53 5.71
N SER A 12 3.48 4.65 4.89
CA SER A 12 2.28 3.81 5.02
C SER A 12 2.51 2.32 4.71
N GLY A 13 3.68 1.96 4.16
CA GLY A 13 4.06 0.58 3.88
C GLY A 13 3.52 0.03 2.56
N LYS A 14 3.30 0.87 1.54
CA LYS A 14 2.86 0.48 0.18
C LYS A 14 3.72 -0.63 -0.41
N SER A 15 5.01 -0.37 -0.66
CA SER A 15 5.92 -1.31 -1.32
C SER A 15 6.16 -2.57 -0.48
N THR A 16 6.17 -2.46 0.85
CA THR A 16 6.21 -3.63 1.74
C THR A 16 4.98 -4.52 1.56
N THR A 17 3.79 -3.91 1.52
CA THR A 17 2.52 -4.63 1.35
C THR A 17 2.46 -5.29 -0.02
N THR A 18 2.80 -4.54 -1.07
CA THR A 18 2.84 -5.03 -2.45
C THR A 18 3.86 -6.17 -2.59
N GLY A 19 5.10 -5.98 -2.14
CA GLY A 19 6.15 -7.00 -2.22
C GLY A 19 5.82 -8.28 -1.45
N HIS A 20 5.15 -8.17 -0.30
CA HIS A 20 4.70 -9.34 0.44
C HIS A 20 3.55 -10.07 -0.27
N LEU A 21 2.58 -9.33 -0.84
CA LEU A 21 1.52 -9.93 -1.65
C LEU A 21 2.10 -10.69 -2.85
N ILE A 22 3.09 -10.11 -3.52
CA ILE A 22 3.83 -10.73 -4.62
C ILE A 22 4.48 -12.03 -4.18
N TYR A 23 5.18 -12.02 -3.05
CA TYR A 23 5.79 -13.21 -2.47
C TYR A 23 4.75 -14.30 -2.18
N LYS A 24 3.64 -13.95 -1.52
CA LYS A 24 2.57 -14.90 -1.17
C LYS A 24 1.87 -15.48 -2.40
N CYS A 25 1.75 -14.72 -3.49
CA CYS A 25 1.21 -15.20 -4.77
C CYS A 25 2.19 -16.09 -5.55
N GLY A 26 3.33 -16.48 -4.97
CA GLY A 26 4.34 -17.30 -5.63
C GLY A 26 5.15 -16.55 -6.69
N GLY A 27 5.09 -15.21 -6.66
CA GLY A 27 5.75 -14.36 -7.61
C GLY A 27 7.27 -14.31 -7.50
N ILE A 28 7.77 -14.64 -6.31
CA ILE A 28 9.19 -14.59 -5.95
C ILE A 28 9.48 -15.79 -5.06
N ASP A 29 10.60 -16.45 -5.36
CA ASP A 29 11.05 -17.58 -4.57
C ASP A 29 11.61 -17.15 -3.21
N SER A 30 11.49 -18.02 -2.21
CA SER A 30 11.93 -17.72 -0.84
C SER A 30 13.44 -17.43 -0.74
N ARG A 31 14.29 -17.97 -1.63
CA ARG A 31 15.73 -17.73 -1.59
C ARG A 31 16.07 -16.29 -1.98
N THR A 32 15.35 -15.74 -2.96
CA THR A 32 15.48 -14.34 -3.35
C THR A 32 15.09 -13.40 -2.21
N ILE A 33 14.01 -13.71 -1.46
CA ILE A 33 13.63 -12.93 -0.27
C ILE A 33 14.67 -13.03 0.84
N GLU A 34 15.19 -14.22 1.13
CA GLU A 34 16.26 -14.40 2.13
C GLU A 34 17.54 -13.62 1.76
N LYS A 35 17.88 -13.58 0.47
CA LYS A 35 18.99 -12.78 -0.03
C LYS A 35 18.75 -11.29 0.23
N PHE A 36 17.57 -10.77 -0.12
CA PHE A 36 17.23 -9.36 0.15
C PHE A 36 17.17 -9.05 1.64
N GLU A 37 16.73 -9.98 2.48
CA GLU A 37 16.75 -9.81 3.94
C GLU A 37 18.17 -9.64 4.47
N LYS A 38 19.13 -10.45 4.00
CA LYS A 38 20.55 -10.32 4.36
C LYS A 38 21.14 -9.00 3.89
N GLU A 39 20.97 -8.67 2.61
CA GLU A 39 21.52 -7.42 2.04
C GLU A 39 20.90 -6.18 2.70
N ALA A 40 19.59 -6.21 3.00
CA ALA A 40 18.91 -5.12 3.68
C ALA A 40 19.37 -5.00 5.14
N ALA A 41 19.60 -6.12 5.83
CA ALA A 41 20.14 -6.13 7.19
C ALA A 41 21.56 -5.56 7.26
N GLU A 42 22.42 -5.85 6.27
CA GLU A 42 23.78 -5.28 6.17
C GLU A 42 23.76 -3.74 6.03
N LEU A 43 22.71 -3.19 5.41
CA LEU A 43 22.50 -1.74 5.31
C LEU A 43 21.71 -1.14 6.49
N GLY A 44 21.45 -1.92 7.54
CA GLY A 44 20.67 -1.48 8.71
C GLY A 44 19.16 -1.32 8.44
N LYS A 45 18.67 -1.88 7.33
CA LYS A 45 17.28 -1.79 6.85
C LYS A 45 16.60 -3.15 6.73
N GLY A 46 16.88 -4.08 7.64
CA GLY A 46 16.36 -5.46 7.57
C GLY A 46 14.84 -5.58 7.40
N SER A 47 14.06 -4.59 7.86
CA SER A 47 12.60 -4.51 7.69
C SER A 47 12.12 -4.26 6.25
N PHE A 48 13.02 -3.91 5.32
CA PHE A 48 12.70 -3.52 3.93
C PHE A 48 12.77 -4.68 2.93
N LYS A 49 12.95 -5.93 3.38
CA LYS A 49 13.12 -7.10 2.49
C LYS A 49 12.03 -7.23 1.41
N TYR A 50 10.78 -6.90 1.75
CA TYR A 50 9.66 -6.94 0.81
C TYR A 50 9.62 -5.71 -0.11
N ALA A 51 10.04 -4.53 0.34
CA ALA A 51 10.09 -3.34 -0.52
C ALA A 51 11.15 -3.48 -1.63
N TRP A 52 12.29 -4.12 -1.33
CA TRP A 52 13.40 -4.33 -2.27
C TRP A 52 13.08 -5.23 -3.46
N VAL A 53 11.97 -5.96 -3.39
CA VAL A 53 11.37 -6.66 -4.52
C VAL A 53 11.04 -5.68 -5.66
N LEU A 54 10.53 -4.50 -5.30
CA LEU A 54 10.05 -3.48 -6.20
C LEU A 54 11.11 -2.41 -6.43
N ASP A 55 11.81 -2.03 -5.36
CA ASP A 55 12.87 -1.00 -5.39
C ASP A 55 14.15 -1.56 -6.04
N LYS A 56 14.26 -1.37 -7.36
CA LYS A 56 15.40 -1.83 -8.15
C LYS A 56 16.53 -0.82 -8.19
N LEU A 57 16.24 0.48 -8.01
CA LEU A 57 17.26 1.51 -8.10
C LEU A 57 18.07 1.58 -6.80
N LYS A 58 19.39 1.75 -6.93
CA LYS A 58 20.28 1.93 -5.77
C LYS A 58 19.83 3.12 -4.89
N ALA A 59 19.41 4.22 -5.53
CA ALA A 59 18.91 5.40 -4.83
C ALA A 59 17.62 5.14 -4.03
N GLU A 60 16.72 4.27 -4.51
CA GLU A 60 15.50 3.88 -3.78
C GLU A 60 15.88 3.11 -2.52
N ARG A 61 16.77 2.12 -2.64
CA ARG A 61 17.25 1.30 -1.50
C ARG A 61 17.99 2.15 -0.46
N GLU A 62 18.86 3.05 -0.90
CA GLU A 62 19.61 3.96 -0.02
C GLU A 62 18.71 4.95 0.71
N ARG A 63 17.71 5.52 0.04
CA ARG A 63 16.80 6.51 0.63
C ARG A 63 15.61 5.88 1.36
N GLY A 64 15.25 4.63 1.06
CA GLY A 64 14.07 3.95 1.60
C GLY A 64 12.75 4.49 1.07
N ILE A 65 12.76 5.11 -0.12
CA ILE A 65 11.56 5.66 -0.78
C ILE A 65 11.49 5.15 -2.21
N THR A 66 10.30 4.81 -2.67
CA THR A 66 10.00 4.48 -4.07
C THR A 66 10.07 5.75 -4.91
N ILE A 67 10.81 5.71 -6.02
CA ILE A 67 11.03 6.84 -6.93
C ILE A 67 10.33 6.55 -8.26
N ASP A 68 10.55 5.37 -8.84
CA ASP A 68 9.97 4.96 -10.10
C ASP A 68 8.80 3.99 -9.90
N ILE A 69 7.96 3.86 -10.92
CA ILE A 69 6.82 2.97 -10.88
C ILE A 69 7.30 1.54 -11.11
N ALA A 70 6.94 0.63 -10.20
CA ALA A 70 7.15 -0.79 -10.41
C ALA A 70 5.86 -1.46 -10.88
N LEU A 71 5.95 -2.18 -12.00
CA LEU A 71 4.86 -3.02 -12.52
C LEU A 71 5.14 -4.48 -12.21
N TRP A 72 4.15 -5.15 -11.65
CA TRP A 72 4.24 -6.58 -11.37
C TRP A 72 2.94 -7.30 -11.70
N LYS A 73 3.02 -8.53 -12.20
CA LYS A 73 1.86 -9.28 -12.68
C LYS A 73 1.68 -10.58 -11.91
N PHE A 74 0.45 -10.86 -11.49
CA PHE A 74 0.04 -12.19 -11.03
C PHE A 74 -1.32 -12.58 -11.56
N GLN A 75 -1.65 -13.85 -11.37
CA GLN A 75 -2.92 -14.41 -11.72
C GLN A 75 -3.66 -14.87 -10.47
N THR A 76 -4.92 -14.46 -10.37
CA THR A 76 -5.90 -15.04 -9.44
C THR A 76 -6.68 -16.14 -10.16
N SER A 77 -7.56 -16.86 -9.45
CA SER A 77 -8.41 -17.88 -10.06
C SER A 77 -9.32 -17.35 -11.19
N LYS A 78 -9.61 -16.04 -11.22
CA LYS A 78 -10.54 -15.43 -12.18
C LYS A 78 -9.94 -14.34 -13.06
N TYR A 79 -8.90 -13.66 -12.59
CA TYR A 79 -8.35 -12.47 -13.23
C TYR A 79 -6.82 -12.52 -13.29
N GLU A 80 -6.26 -12.13 -14.43
CA GLU A 80 -4.88 -11.65 -14.51
C GLU A 80 -4.84 -10.20 -14.00
N VAL A 81 -3.93 -9.93 -13.08
CA VAL A 81 -3.81 -8.68 -12.34
C VAL A 81 -2.42 -8.09 -12.55
N THR A 82 -2.35 -6.82 -12.93
CA THR A 82 -1.11 -6.03 -12.88
C THR A 82 -1.19 -5.08 -11.69
N VAL A 83 -0.26 -5.18 -10.74
CA VAL A 83 -0.10 -4.21 -9.67
C VAL A 83 0.93 -3.17 -10.04
N ILE A 84 0.56 -1.92 -9.80
CA ILE A 84 1.33 -0.71 -10.04
C ILE A 84 1.70 -0.14 -8.68
N ASP A 85 2.95 -0.30 -8.26
CA ASP A 85 3.46 0.36 -7.06
C ASP A 85 3.84 1.80 -7.41
N ALA A 86 3.10 2.76 -6.86
CA ALA A 86 3.29 4.17 -7.14
C ALA A 86 4.04 4.86 -5.99
N PRO A 87 4.92 5.84 -6.31
CA PRO A 87 5.69 6.54 -5.29
C PRO A 87 4.78 7.35 -4.36
N GLY A 88 5.17 7.41 -3.09
CA GLY A 88 4.43 8.13 -2.06
C GLY A 88 4.83 9.59 -1.89
N HIS A 89 6.01 9.99 -2.35
CA HIS A 89 6.60 11.31 -2.06
C HIS A 89 6.09 12.39 -3.03
N ARG A 90 5.91 13.63 -2.53
CA ARG A 90 5.39 14.77 -3.32
C ARG A 90 6.22 15.05 -4.56
N ASP A 91 7.54 14.98 -4.44
CA ASP A 91 8.48 15.21 -5.55
C ASP A 91 8.26 14.26 -6.74
N PHE A 92 7.66 13.09 -6.51
CA PHE A 92 7.45 12.06 -7.53
C PHE A 92 5.97 11.89 -7.92
N ILE A 93 5.13 12.90 -7.65
CA ILE A 93 3.70 12.85 -7.95
C ILE A 93 3.41 12.69 -9.45
N LYS A 94 4.32 13.17 -10.32
CA LYS A 94 4.23 12.98 -11.77
C LYS A 94 4.24 11.51 -12.14
N ASN A 95 5.10 10.72 -11.50
CA ASN A 95 5.19 9.28 -11.73
C ASN A 95 3.93 8.59 -11.19
N MET A 96 3.43 9.01 -10.03
CA MET A 96 2.15 8.51 -9.50
C MET A 96 0.98 8.75 -10.49
N ILE A 97 0.91 9.92 -11.13
CA ILE A 97 -0.12 10.23 -12.15
C ILE A 97 -0.01 9.27 -13.34
N THR A 98 1.20 9.03 -13.85
CA THR A 98 1.43 8.10 -14.98
C THR A 98 1.04 6.66 -14.65
N GLY A 99 1.27 6.21 -13.42
CA GLY A 99 0.85 4.87 -12.98
C GLY A 99 -0.66 4.78 -12.78
N THR A 100 -1.24 5.80 -12.15
CA THR A 100 -2.66 5.84 -11.81
C THR A 100 -3.55 5.98 -13.04
N SER A 101 -3.10 6.65 -14.10
CA SER A 101 -3.86 6.79 -15.35
C SER A 101 -4.07 5.46 -16.10
N GLN A 102 -3.32 4.42 -15.74
CA GLN A 102 -3.41 3.08 -16.32
C GLN A 102 -4.23 2.11 -15.45
N ALA A 103 -4.68 2.54 -14.27
CA ALA A 103 -5.32 1.70 -13.29
C ALA A 103 -6.85 1.67 -13.43
N ASP A 104 -7.44 0.49 -13.23
CA ASP A 104 -8.88 0.28 -13.18
C ASP A 104 -9.42 0.47 -11.75
N CYS A 105 -8.62 0.08 -10.75
CA CYS A 105 -8.93 0.27 -9.34
C CYS A 105 -7.69 0.70 -8.53
N ALA A 106 -7.93 1.28 -7.36
CA ALA A 106 -6.89 1.70 -6.44
C ALA A 106 -7.00 0.98 -5.10
N ILE A 107 -5.85 0.68 -4.50
CA ILE A 107 -5.72 0.29 -3.10
C ILE A 107 -5.08 1.48 -2.37
N LEU A 108 -5.83 2.11 -1.48
CA LEU A 108 -5.34 3.16 -0.59
C LEU A 108 -4.83 2.53 0.71
N ILE A 109 -3.51 2.57 0.88
CA ILE A 109 -2.83 2.12 2.09
C ILE A 109 -2.80 3.25 3.11
N ILE A 110 -3.34 3.00 4.30
CA ILE A 110 -3.36 3.93 5.43
C ILE A 110 -2.63 3.29 6.59
N ALA A 111 -1.64 3.98 7.17
CA ALA A 111 -1.01 3.51 8.40
C ALA A 111 -1.96 3.69 9.59
N SER A 112 -2.08 2.64 10.42
CA SER A 112 -2.98 2.66 11.59
C SER A 112 -2.30 3.15 12.87
N GLY A 113 -0.96 3.18 12.89
CA GLY A 113 -0.16 3.62 14.02
C GLY A 113 -0.55 5.02 14.51
N THR A 114 -0.49 5.23 15.82
CA THR A 114 -0.72 6.55 16.44
C THR A 114 0.34 7.53 15.95
N GLY A 115 -0.10 8.70 15.47
CA GLY A 115 0.75 9.72 14.86
C GLY A 115 0.94 9.53 13.35
N GLU A 116 1.07 8.28 12.88
CA GLU A 116 1.23 7.99 11.45
C GLU A 116 -0.06 8.23 10.66
N PHE A 117 -1.21 7.80 11.22
CA PHE A 117 -2.52 8.06 10.61
C PHE A 117 -2.77 9.56 10.49
N GLU A 118 -2.59 10.28 11.61
CA GLU A 118 -2.84 11.71 11.72
C GLU A 118 -1.93 12.51 10.77
N ALA A 119 -0.65 12.12 10.65
CA ALA A 119 0.28 12.71 9.67
C ALA A 119 -0.23 12.50 8.23
N GLY A 120 -0.69 11.28 7.90
CA GLY A 120 -1.19 10.93 6.59
C GLY A 120 -2.46 11.67 6.16
N ILE A 121 -3.35 12.01 7.09
CA ILE A 121 -4.60 12.76 6.82
C ILE A 121 -4.50 14.26 7.10
N SER A 122 -3.34 14.73 7.59
CA SER A 122 -3.09 16.15 7.86
C SER A 122 -3.17 16.99 6.58
N LYS A 123 -3.07 18.32 6.71
CA LYS A 123 -3.00 19.23 5.55
C LYS A 123 -1.77 18.95 4.67
N ASP A 124 -0.69 18.49 5.29
CA ASP A 124 0.55 18.14 4.58
C ASP A 124 0.63 16.66 4.19
N GLY A 125 -0.34 15.86 4.63
CA GLY A 125 -0.45 14.46 4.30
C GLY A 125 -0.82 14.22 2.84
N GLN A 126 -0.23 13.18 2.24
CA GLN A 126 -0.46 12.84 0.83
C GLN A 126 -1.66 11.91 0.60
N THR A 127 -2.20 11.29 1.66
CA THR A 127 -3.34 10.36 1.54
C THR A 127 -4.51 11.04 0.82
N ARG A 128 -4.74 12.32 1.15
CA ARG A 128 -5.83 13.09 0.56
C ARG A 128 -5.63 13.40 -0.91
N GLU A 129 -4.43 13.89 -1.21
CA GLU A 129 -4.00 14.24 -2.55
C GLU A 129 -4.01 13.02 -3.48
N HIS A 130 -3.47 11.88 -3.02
CA HIS A 130 -3.44 10.65 -3.81
C HIS A 130 -4.82 10.10 -4.14
N ALA A 131 -5.74 10.06 -3.17
CA ALA A 131 -7.09 9.58 -3.43
C ALA A 131 -7.86 10.54 -4.36
N LEU A 132 -7.64 11.85 -4.24
CA LEU A 132 -8.21 12.85 -5.16
C LEU A 132 -7.66 12.70 -6.58
N LEU A 133 -6.36 12.49 -6.73
CA LEU A 133 -5.72 12.26 -8.02
C LEU A 133 -6.25 10.98 -8.68
N ALA A 134 -6.34 9.88 -7.92
CA ALA A 134 -6.92 8.63 -8.42
C ALA A 134 -8.35 8.82 -8.92
N PHE A 135 -9.18 9.53 -8.15
CA PHE A 135 -10.55 9.83 -8.58
C PHE A 135 -10.56 10.72 -9.83
N THR A 136 -9.73 11.75 -9.88
CA THR A 136 -9.67 12.68 -11.03
C THR A 136 -9.23 11.98 -12.31
N LEU A 137 -8.33 10.99 -12.20
CA LEU A 137 -7.82 10.20 -13.32
C LEU A 137 -8.77 9.09 -13.78
N GLY A 138 -9.94 8.96 -13.17
CA GLY A 138 -10.98 8.01 -13.60
C GLY A 138 -11.04 6.72 -12.80
N VAL A 139 -10.20 6.54 -11.78
CA VAL A 139 -10.25 5.37 -10.90
C VAL A 139 -11.46 5.50 -9.97
N ARG A 140 -12.52 4.75 -10.24
CA ARG A 140 -13.79 4.80 -9.48
C ARG A 140 -13.90 3.72 -8.42
N GLN A 141 -13.16 2.62 -8.59
CA GLN A 141 -13.11 1.50 -7.66
C GLN A 141 -11.97 1.70 -6.67
N LEU A 142 -12.29 1.73 -5.38
CA LEU A 142 -11.33 1.97 -4.30
C LEU A 142 -11.48 0.90 -3.23
N ILE A 143 -10.35 0.38 -2.76
CA ILE A 143 -10.24 -0.43 -1.55
C ILE A 143 -9.34 0.34 -0.57
N VAL A 144 -9.73 0.39 0.70
CA VAL A 144 -8.89 0.99 1.75
C VAL A 144 -8.29 -0.13 2.58
N ALA A 145 -6.97 -0.21 2.63
CA ALA A 145 -6.26 -1.14 3.49
C ALA A 145 -5.63 -0.40 4.67
N LEU A 146 -6.06 -0.75 5.89
CA LEU A 146 -5.51 -0.21 7.13
C LEU A 146 -4.30 -1.04 7.51
N ASN A 147 -3.11 -0.55 7.23
CA ASN A 147 -1.85 -1.23 7.44
C ASN A 147 -1.27 -0.99 8.84
N LYS A 148 -0.30 -1.82 9.22
CA LYS A 148 0.38 -1.80 10.52
C LYS A 148 -0.55 -2.00 11.71
N MET A 149 -1.65 -2.74 11.53
CA MET A 149 -2.61 -3.02 12.62
C MET A 149 -1.98 -3.77 13.80
N ASP A 150 -0.88 -4.49 13.56
CA ASP A 150 -0.05 -5.12 14.58
C ASP A 150 0.54 -4.11 15.59
N THR A 151 0.88 -2.90 15.14
CA THR A 151 1.42 -1.84 16.02
C THR A 151 0.37 -1.30 17.00
N CYS A 152 -0.90 -1.39 16.62
CA CYS A 152 -2.06 -1.03 17.45
C CYS A 152 -2.69 -2.25 18.13
N LYS A 153 -2.00 -3.40 18.14
CA LYS A 153 -2.47 -4.67 18.72
C LYS A 153 -3.88 -5.06 18.24
N TRP A 154 -4.20 -4.77 16.98
CA TRP A 154 -5.50 -5.08 16.38
C TRP A 154 -6.71 -4.48 17.13
N ALA A 155 -6.51 -3.31 17.77
CA ALA A 155 -7.58 -2.65 18.52
C ALA A 155 -8.76 -2.23 17.60
N GLU A 156 -9.95 -2.75 17.91
CA GLU A 156 -11.19 -2.47 17.16
C GLU A 156 -11.57 -0.98 17.23
N GLU A 157 -11.35 -0.33 18.37
CA GLU A 157 -11.63 1.10 18.55
C GLU A 157 -10.83 1.95 17.55
N ARG A 158 -9.53 1.65 17.38
CA ARG A 158 -8.66 2.34 16.43
C ARG A 158 -9.07 2.07 14.99
N TYR A 159 -9.45 0.84 14.67
CA TYR A 159 -10.01 0.50 13.36
C TYR A 159 -11.26 1.34 13.05
N ASN A 160 -12.22 1.36 13.97
CA ASN A 160 -13.48 2.10 13.80
C ASN A 160 -13.27 3.61 13.69
N GLU A 161 -12.33 4.18 14.44
CA GLU A 161 -11.90 5.58 14.33
C GLU A 161 -11.40 5.89 12.90
N ILE A 162 -10.43 5.11 12.41
CA ILE A 162 -9.83 5.31 11.10
C ILE A 162 -10.87 5.13 9.99
N VAL A 163 -11.75 4.11 10.09
CA VAL A 163 -12.82 3.87 9.12
C VAL A 163 -13.77 5.07 9.07
N LYS A 164 -14.17 5.61 10.22
CA LYS A 164 -15.07 6.77 10.29
C LYS A 164 -14.46 8.01 9.63
N GLU A 165 -13.23 8.35 9.99
CA GLU A 165 -12.52 9.52 9.45
C GLU A 165 -12.23 9.36 7.96
N THR A 166 -11.76 8.18 7.55
CA THR A 166 -11.47 7.88 6.14
C THR A 166 -12.75 7.88 5.30
N SER A 167 -13.86 7.34 5.82
CA SER A 167 -15.17 7.37 5.14
C SER A 167 -15.65 8.79 4.87
N ASN A 168 -15.49 9.70 5.84
CA ASN A 168 -15.81 11.11 5.66
C ASN A 168 -14.91 11.76 4.61
N PHE A 169 -13.63 11.41 4.62
CA PHE A 169 -12.65 11.91 3.68
C PHE A 169 -12.93 11.46 2.23
N ILE A 170 -13.07 10.15 1.98
CA ILE A 170 -13.30 9.63 0.62
C ILE A 170 -14.64 10.09 0.05
N LYS A 171 -15.65 10.33 0.91
CA LYS A 171 -16.92 10.95 0.52
C LYS A 171 -16.73 12.37 -0.03
N LYS A 172 -15.85 13.16 0.60
CA LYS A 172 -15.52 14.52 0.11
C LYS A 172 -14.75 14.50 -1.20
N VAL A 173 -13.95 13.45 -1.44
CA VAL A 173 -13.26 13.25 -2.72
C VAL A 173 -14.24 12.90 -3.85
N GLY A 174 -15.31 12.16 -3.54
CA GLY A 174 -16.35 11.77 -4.50
C GLY A 174 -16.62 10.27 -4.57
N TYR A 175 -15.90 9.45 -3.80
CA TYR A 175 -16.21 8.02 -3.68
C TYR A 175 -17.46 7.79 -2.83
N ASN A 176 -18.18 6.70 -3.08
CA ASN A 176 -19.28 6.26 -2.23
C ASN A 176 -18.74 5.35 -1.10
N PRO A 177 -18.70 5.79 0.17
CA PRO A 177 -18.13 4.97 1.25
C PRO A 177 -18.80 3.62 1.43
N LYS A 178 -20.09 3.48 1.08
CA LYS A 178 -20.82 2.20 1.18
C LYS A 178 -20.30 1.13 0.22
N GLY A 179 -19.68 1.55 -0.89
CA GLY A 179 -19.12 0.65 -1.89
C GLY A 179 -17.61 0.41 -1.74
N VAL A 180 -16.97 1.03 -0.73
CA VAL A 180 -15.53 0.93 -0.50
C VAL A 180 -15.26 -0.04 0.63
N PRO A 181 -14.61 -1.19 0.36
CA PRO A 181 -14.19 -2.10 1.41
C PRO A 181 -13.07 -1.51 2.26
N PHE A 182 -13.16 -1.68 3.57
CA PHE A 182 -12.08 -1.40 4.52
C PHE A 182 -11.53 -2.73 5.02
N VAL A 183 -10.23 -2.95 4.83
CA VAL A 183 -9.56 -4.21 5.18
C VAL A 183 -8.41 -3.93 6.14
N PRO A 184 -8.47 -4.39 7.40
CA PRO A 184 -7.34 -4.28 8.31
C PRO A 184 -6.27 -5.30 7.91
N ILE A 185 -5.01 -4.87 7.73
CA ILE A 185 -3.90 -5.71 7.30
C ILE A 185 -2.64 -5.43 8.13
N SER A 186 -1.70 -6.37 8.08
CA SER A 186 -0.30 -6.12 8.42
C SER A 186 0.58 -6.50 7.24
N GLY A 187 1.12 -5.50 6.55
CA GLY A 187 1.97 -5.67 5.39
C GLY A 187 3.25 -6.44 5.67
N PHE A 188 3.79 -6.28 6.88
CA PHE A 188 5.03 -6.94 7.28
C PHE A 188 4.79 -8.39 7.71
N ASN A 189 3.77 -8.65 8.54
CA ASN A 189 3.46 -9.99 9.03
C ASN A 189 2.65 -10.83 8.02
N GLY A 190 1.99 -10.19 7.06
CA GLY A 190 1.21 -10.83 6.02
C GLY A 190 -0.23 -11.16 6.42
N ASP A 191 -0.76 -10.53 7.46
CA ASP A 191 -2.12 -10.72 7.94
C ASP A 191 -3.15 -10.13 6.96
N ASN A 192 -4.25 -10.88 6.73
CA ASN A 192 -5.38 -10.48 5.88
C ASN A 192 -5.02 -10.12 4.42
N MET A 193 -3.98 -10.77 3.88
CA MET A 193 -3.55 -10.58 2.48
C MET A 193 -4.13 -11.63 1.51
N LEU A 194 -3.98 -12.91 1.85
CA LEU A 194 -4.57 -14.04 1.10
C LEU A 194 -5.51 -14.85 1.97
N GLU A 195 -5.14 -15.05 3.22
CA GLU A 195 -5.88 -15.80 4.22
C GLU A 195 -6.34 -14.86 5.33
N ALA A 196 -7.47 -15.19 5.94
CA ALA A 196 -7.96 -14.48 7.12
C ALA A 196 -6.99 -14.68 8.29
N SER A 197 -6.62 -13.59 8.94
CA SER A 197 -5.75 -13.61 10.10
C SER A 197 -6.51 -14.08 11.33
N THR A 198 -5.85 -14.88 12.17
CA THR A 198 -6.33 -15.23 13.52
C THR A 198 -6.13 -14.10 14.52
N ASN A 199 -5.39 -13.04 14.15
CA ASN A 199 -5.11 -11.90 15.01
C ASN A 199 -6.21 -10.83 14.97
N CYS A 200 -7.12 -10.91 14.00
CA CYS A 200 -8.34 -10.11 13.98
C CYS A 200 -9.38 -10.75 14.91
N PRO A 201 -9.72 -10.12 16.06
CA PRO A 201 -10.84 -10.55 16.88
C PRO A 201 -12.20 -10.32 16.19
#